data_AF-A0A177WAL8-F1
#
_entry.id   AF-A0A177WAL8-F1
#
_cell.length_a   1.000
_cell.length_b   1.000
_cell.length_c   1.000
_cell.angle_alpha   90.00
_cell.angle_beta   90.00
_cell.angle_gamma   90.00
#
_symmetry.space_group_name_H-M   'P 1'
#
loop_
_entity.id
_entity.type
_entity.pdbx_description
1 polymer ?
#
loop_
_entity_poly.entity_id
_entity_poly.type
_entity_poly.pdbx_seq_one_letter_code
_entity_poly.pdbx_strand_id
1 'polypeptide(L)'
;MCTLSLCNKPFYMHKKMHVCSDCYMKKVLGSCHQCGLVFTDPTIVKTDGKQFHPKCFCCSTCQKQLVSTFIEKDGSFVCKECYEVAFLPLCHGCNLRILPEKGAGTIVAVEWKDKKYHQACFSCKNCRKPFEDLKAVAHNDYLYCKECFEDEATRNAS
;
A
#
# COMPACT_ATOMS: atom_id res chain seq x y z
N MET A 1 9.02 -42.05 0.37
CA MET A 1 7.75 -42.74 0.67
C MET A 1 7.59 -42.80 2.18
N CYS A 2 6.37 -42.75 2.73
CA CYS A 2 6.16 -42.89 4.17
C CYS A 2 6.18 -44.38 4.54
N THR A 3 6.92 -44.75 5.58
CA THR A 3 7.06 -46.15 6.04
C THR A 3 6.15 -46.47 7.22
N LEU A 4 5.22 -45.56 7.58
CA LEU A 4 4.37 -45.72 8.75
C LEU A 4 3.27 -46.76 8.48
N SER A 5 3.17 -47.77 9.35
CA SER A 5 2.01 -48.68 9.35
C SER A 5 0.77 -47.93 9.82
N LEU A 6 -0.30 -47.98 9.00
CA LEU A 6 -1.59 -47.33 9.24
C LEU A 6 -2.59 -48.18 10.03
N CYS A 7 -2.20 -49.40 10.42
CA CYS A 7 -3.08 -50.30 11.17
C CYS A 7 -3.54 -49.62 12.48
N ASN A 8 -4.86 -49.52 12.69
CA ASN A 8 -5.51 -48.87 13.83
C ASN A 8 -5.15 -47.39 14.08
N LYS A 9 -4.61 -46.68 13.08
CA LYS A 9 -4.35 -45.24 13.15
C LYS A 9 -5.32 -44.48 12.23
N PRO A 10 -5.73 -43.25 12.59
CA PRO A 10 -6.51 -42.41 11.70
C PRO A 10 -5.73 -42.16 10.40
N PHE A 11 -6.42 -42.30 9.26
CA PHE A 11 -5.86 -42.10 7.93
C PHE A 11 -6.84 -41.30 7.07
N TYR A 12 -6.31 -40.65 6.04
CA TYR A 12 -7.08 -39.88 5.06
C TYR A 12 -7.02 -40.54 3.69
N MET A 13 -8.10 -40.43 2.92
CA MET A 13 -8.18 -40.95 1.55
C MET A 13 -7.84 -39.83 0.55
N HIS A 14 -6.75 -39.97 -0.21
CA HIS A 14 -6.34 -39.02 -1.25
C HIS A 14 -5.97 -39.78 -2.53
N LYS A 15 -6.57 -39.41 -3.68
CA LYS A 15 -6.35 -40.08 -4.98
C LYS A 15 -6.44 -41.62 -4.92
N LYS A 16 -7.43 -42.15 -4.16
CA LYS A 16 -7.67 -43.59 -3.92
C LYS A 16 -6.56 -44.33 -3.15
N MET A 17 -5.66 -43.61 -2.48
CA MET A 17 -4.66 -44.18 -1.57
C MET A 17 -4.91 -43.73 -0.12
N HIS A 18 -4.66 -44.63 0.83
CA HIS A 18 -4.63 -44.30 2.25
C HIS A 18 -3.33 -43.56 2.59
N VAL A 19 -3.46 -42.40 3.20
CA VAL A 19 -2.34 -41.53 3.56
C VAL A 19 -2.42 -41.24 5.06
N CYS A 20 -1.31 -41.38 5.79
CA CYS A 20 -1.29 -41.04 7.22
C CYS A 20 -1.56 -39.54 7.42
N SER A 21 -2.06 -39.16 8.59
CA SER A 21 -2.32 -37.77 8.96
C SER A 21 -1.11 -36.87 8.67
N ASP A 22 0.10 -37.28 9.04
CA ASP A 22 1.32 -36.49 8.78
C ASP A 22 1.62 -36.30 7.30
N CYS A 23 1.40 -37.33 6.48
CA CYS A 23 1.62 -37.22 5.04
C CYS A 23 0.50 -36.45 4.35
N TYR A 24 -0.74 -36.55 4.83
CA TYR A 24 -1.84 -35.76 4.32
C TYR A 24 -1.62 -34.27 4.66
N MET A 25 -1.25 -33.96 5.91
CA MET A 25 -0.88 -32.60 6.33
C MET A 25 0.32 -32.05 5.55
N LYS A 26 1.42 -32.81 5.43
CA LYS A 26 2.65 -32.33 4.78
C LYS A 26 2.61 -32.31 3.24
N LYS A 27 1.85 -33.21 2.61
CA LYS A 27 1.88 -33.38 1.14
C LYS A 27 0.61 -32.98 0.42
N VAL A 28 -0.50 -32.77 1.14
CA VAL A 28 -1.81 -32.51 0.53
C VAL A 28 -2.37 -31.16 0.94
N LEU A 29 -2.34 -30.81 2.23
CA LEU A 29 -2.99 -29.59 2.74
C LEU A 29 -2.16 -28.31 2.54
N GLY A 30 -0.82 -28.42 2.56
CA GLY A 30 0.06 -27.24 2.50
C GLY A 30 0.14 -26.49 3.84
N SER A 31 0.94 -25.42 3.88
CA SER A 31 1.16 -24.61 5.09
C SER A 31 1.03 -23.12 4.81
N CYS A 32 0.57 -22.37 5.81
CA CYS A 32 0.47 -20.93 5.73
C CYS A 32 1.86 -20.30 5.68
N HIS A 33 2.11 -19.44 4.69
CA HIS A 33 3.40 -18.77 4.52
C HIS A 33 3.71 -17.78 5.66
N GLN A 34 2.68 -17.19 6.30
CA GLN A 34 2.86 -16.23 7.38
C GLN A 34 3.20 -16.89 8.74
N CYS A 35 2.48 -17.95 9.12
CA CYS A 35 2.62 -18.55 10.45
C CYS A 35 3.29 -19.92 10.45
N GLY A 36 3.54 -20.52 9.28
CA GLY A 36 4.16 -21.84 9.13
C GLY A 36 3.24 -23.02 9.49
N LEU A 37 2.04 -22.78 10.02
CA LEU A 37 1.11 -23.82 10.43
C LEU A 37 0.42 -24.46 9.21
N VAL A 38 0.14 -25.75 9.31
CA VAL A 38 -0.64 -26.50 8.30
C VAL A 38 -2.10 -26.06 8.31
N PHE A 39 -2.74 -26.07 7.14
CA PHE A 39 -4.15 -25.74 7.03
C PHE A 39 -5.02 -26.85 7.62
N THR A 40 -5.85 -26.50 8.59
CA THR A 40 -6.89 -27.38 9.14
C THR A 40 -8.24 -27.18 8.47
N ASP A 41 -8.48 -25.98 7.94
CA ASP A 41 -9.73 -25.55 7.35
C ASP A 41 -9.62 -25.47 5.82
N PRO A 42 -10.71 -25.71 5.08
CA PRO A 42 -10.71 -25.62 3.62
C PRO A 42 -10.61 -24.17 3.11
N THR A 43 -10.92 -23.19 3.96
CA THR A 43 -10.92 -21.76 3.63
C THR A 43 -9.50 -21.21 3.65
N ILE A 44 -8.88 -21.15 2.49
CA ILE A 44 -7.50 -20.65 2.30
C ILE A 44 -7.48 -19.50 1.30
N VAL A 45 -6.62 -18.52 1.56
CA VAL A 45 -6.35 -17.43 0.63
C VAL A 45 -5.11 -17.80 -0.17
N LYS A 46 -5.22 -17.80 -1.49
CA LYS A 46 -4.10 -18.07 -2.41
C LYS A 46 -3.77 -16.81 -3.19
N THR A 47 -2.52 -16.35 -3.11
CA THR A 47 -2.00 -15.22 -3.90
C THR A 47 -0.53 -15.45 -4.20
N ASP A 48 -0.07 -15.07 -5.39
CA ASP A 48 1.33 -15.12 -5.81
C ASP A 48 2.04 -16.47 -5.54
N GLY A 49 1.29 -17.58 -5.72
CA GLY A 49 1.78 -18.94 -5.46
C GLY A 49 1.94 -19.31 -3.97
N LYS A 50 1.67 -18.38 -3.04
CA LYS A 50 1.67 -18.59 -1.60
C LYS A 50 0.25 -18.87 -1.09
N GLN A 51 0.16 -19.47 0.10
CA GLN A 51 -1.10 -19.81 0.75
C GLN A 51 -1.12 -19.21 2.16
N PHE A 52 -2.28 -18.68 2.56
CA PHE A 52 -2.45 -18.02 3.85
C PHE A 52 -3.78 -18.39 4.51
N HIS A 53 -3.80 -18.40 5.84
CA HIS A 53 -5.07 -18.38 6.55
C HIS A 53 -5.76 -17.04 6.30
N PRO A 54 -7.11 -16.97 6.23
CA PRO A 54 -7.83 -15.72 6.10
C PRO A 54 -7.43 -14.69 7.17
N LYS A 55 -7.17 -15.14 8.41
CA LYS A 55 -6.70 -14.31 9.52
C LYS A 55 -5.24 -13.90 9.42
N CYS A 56 -4.42 -14.66 8.70
CA CYS A 56 -3.00 -14.37 8.51
C CYS A 56 -2.77 -13.46 7.30
N PHE A 57 -3.78 -13.26 6.45
CA PHE A 57 -3.72 -12.40 5.28
C PHE A 57 -4.50 -11.09 5.51
N CYS A 58 -4.00 -10.33 6.48
CA CYS A 58 -4.59 -9.07 6.93
C CYS A 58 -3.55 -7.96 6.91
N CYS A 59 -4.02 -6.71 6.82
CA CYS A 59 -3.17 -5.53 6.95
C CYS A 59 -2.53 -5.49 8.35
N SER A 60 -1.21 -5.39 8.44
CA SER A 60 -0.48 -5.31 9.70
C SER A 60 -0.83 -4.04 10.51
N THR A 61 -1.32 -2.99 9.86
CA THR A 61 -1.70 -1.73 10.49
C THR A 61 -3.15 -1.71 10.98
N CYS A 62 -4.12 -2.06 10.12
CA CYS A 62 -5.55 -1.94 10.43
C CYS A 62 -6.28 -3.27 10.60
N GLN A 63 -5.58 -4.39 10.47
CA GLN A 63 -6.10 -5.76 10.59
C GLN A 63 -7.24 -6.13 9.61
N LYS A 64 -7.52 -5.28 8.62
CA LYS A 64 -8.50 -5.57 7.56
C LYS A 64 -7.97 -6.69 6.67
N GLN A 65 -8.84 -7.65 6.35
CA GLN A 65 -8.52 -8.74 5.42
C GLN A 65 -8.17 -8.18 4.03
N LEU A 66 -7.10 -8.72 3.44
CA LEU A 66 -6.62 -8.31 2.12
C LEU A 66 -7.23 -9.23 1.07
N VAL A 67 -7.73 -8.66 -0.03
CA VAL A 67 -8.44 -9.44 -1.07
C VAL A 67 -7.79 -9.28 -2.44
N SER A 68 -7.29 -8.09 -2.77
CA SER A 68 -6.72 -7.81 -4.09
C SER A 68 -5.48 -6.91 -4.02
N THR A 69 -5.63 -5.68 -3.55
CA THR A 69 -4.54 -4.69 -3.56
C THR A 69 -3.88 -4.60 -2.19
N PHE A 70 -2.64 -5.08 -2.11
CA PHE A 70 -1.83 -5.07 -0.90
C PHE A 70 -0.35 -4.88 -1.28
N ILE A 71 0.43 -4.43 -0.31
CA ILE A 71 1.88 -4.26 -0.44
C ILE A 71 2.52 -5.25 0.54
N GLU A 72 3.36 -6.15 0.04
CA GLU A 72 4.21 -7.02 0.87
C GLU A 72 5.51 -6.26 1.20
N LYS A 73 5.79 -6.06 2.49
CA LYS A 73 7.01 -5.43 2.98
C LYS A 73 7.54 -6.20 4.19
N ASP A 74 8.78 -6.67 4.10
CA ASP A 74 9.47 -7.41 5.17
C ASP A 74 8.66 -8.62 5.71
N GLY A 75 7.95 -9.33 4.83
CA GLY A 75 7.10 -10.47 5.22
C GLY A 75 5.80 -10.09 5.95
N SER A 76 5.42 -8.81 5.92
CA SER A 76 4.14 -8.30 6.39
C SER A 76 3.33 -7.71 5.23
N PHE A 77 2.01 -7.75 5.34
CA PHE A 77 1.14 -7.17 4.32
C PHE A 77 0.49 -5.91 4.82
N VAL A 78 0.47 -4.86 4.00
CA VAL A 78 -0.17 -3.57 4.30
C VAL A 78 -1.21 -3.29 3.23
N CYS A 79 -2.41 -2.85 3.62
CA CYS A 79 -3.40 -2.43 2.64
C CYS A 79 -2.96 -1.12 1.96
N LYS A 80 -3.44 -0.89 0.73
CA LYS A 80 -3.15 0.32 -0.03
C LYS A 80 -3.39 1.60 0.79
N GLU A 81 -4.52 1.68 1.48
CA GLU A 81 -4.90 2.86 2.27
C GLU A 81 -3.92 3.14 3.43
N CYS A 82 -3.52 2.11 4.19
CA CYS A 82 -2.53 2.27 5.26
C CYS A 82 -1.15 2.62 4.70
N TYR A 83 -0.77 2.06 3.56
CA TYR A 83 0.47 2.41 2.88
C TYR A 83 0.44 3.88 2.42
N GLU A 84 -0.67 4.32 1.83
CA GLU A 84 -0.85 5.70 1.38
C GLU A 84 -0.77 6.70 2.53
N VAL A 85 -1.39 6.37 3.66
CA VAL A 85 -1.34 7.21 4.87
C VAL A 85 0.08 7.28 5.44
N ALA A 86 0.80 6.16 5.50
CA ALA A 86 2.11 6.10 6.15
C ALA A 86 3.26 6.66 5.29
N PHE A 87 3.20 6.53 3.96
CA PHE A 87 4.36 6.76 3.10
C PHE A 87 4.18 7.82 2.02
N LEU A 88 2.95 8.29 1.75
CA LEU A 88 2.77 9.35 0.75
C LEU A 88 2.90 10.75 1.36
N PRO A 89 3.59 11.67 0.68
CA PRO A 89 3.71 13.03 1.14
C PRO A 89 2.39 13.78 1.01
N LEU A 90 2.22 14.79 1.88
CA LEU A 90 1.12 15.74 1.81
C LEU A 90 1.50 16.91 0.89
N CYS A 91 0.56 17.32 0.04
CA CYS A 91 0.67 18.56 -0.71
C CYS A 91 0.42 19.74 0.23
N HIS A 92 1.39 20.65 0.35
CA HIS A 92 1.25 21.83 1.19
C HIS A 92 0.16 22.82 0.67
N GLY A 93 -0.16 22.78 -0.62
CA GLY A 93 -1.16 23.68 -1.22
C GLY A 93 -2.62 23.25 -1.00
N CYS A 94 -2.91 21.96 -0.89
CA CYS A 94 -4.28 21.45 -0.77
C CYS A 94 -4.50 20.49 0.41
N ASN A 95 -3.46 20.16 1.17
CA ASN A 95 -3.46 19.21 2.29
C ASN A 95 -3.95 17.78 1.94
N LEU A 96 -3.95 17.42 0.64
CA LEU A 96 -4.23 16.06 0.18
C LEU A 96 -2.91 15.30 -0.09
N ARG A 97 -2.97 13.97 -0.01
CA ARG A 97 -1.82 13.11 -0.35
C ARG A 97 -1.46 13.24 -1.83
N ILE A 98 -0.16 13.22 -2.13
CA ILE A 98 0.35 13.17 -3.51
C ILE A 98 0.42 11.70 -3.93
N LEU A 99 -0.57 11.28 -4.71
CA LEU A 99 -0.67 9.91 -5.22
C LEU A 99 0.24 9.73 -6.46
N PRO A 100 0.87 8.56 -6.63
CA PRO A 100 1.53 8.22 -7.89
C PRO A 100 0.50 8.13 -9.02
N GLU A 101 0.91 8.44 -10.25
CA GLU A 101 0.06 8.23 -11.42
C GLU A 101 -0.26 6.75 -11.60
N LYS A 102 -1.44 6.46 -12.18
CA LYS A 102 -1.93 5.08 -12.35
C LYS A 102 -0.91 4.27 -13.15
N GLY A 103 -0.26 3.29 -12.50
CA GLY A 103 0.71 2.39 -13.12
C GLY A 103 2.16 2.87 -13.12
N ALA A 104 2.45 4.11 -12.73
CA ALA A 104 3.82 4.63 -12.70
C ALA A 104 4.63 4.16 -11.48
N GLY A 105 3.96 3.82 -10.38
CA GLY A 105 4.57 3.39 -9.12
C GLY A 105 5.44 4.45 -8.41
N THR A 106 5.68 5.59 -9.06
CA THR A 106 6.53 6.68 -8.60
C THR A 106 5.71 7.93 -8.35
N ILE A 107 6.06 8.65 -7.28
CA ILE A 107 5.38 9.88 -6.87
C ILE A 107 6.05 11.04 -7.60
N VAL A 108 5.29 11.79 -8.39
CA VAL A 108 5.75 13.03 -9.01
C VAL A 108 5.24 14.20 -8.17
N ALA A 109 6.17 14.92 -7.54
CA ALA A 109 5.88 16.09 -6.73
C ALA A 109 6.83 17.23 -7.09
N VAL A 110 6.35 18.47 -6.98
CA VAL A 110 7.22 19.64 -7.01
C VAL A 110 7.76 19.86 -5.60
N GLU A 111 9.08 19.88 -5.46
CA GLU A 111 9.76 20.20 -4.20
C GLU A 111 10.19 21.67 -4.23
N TRP A 112 9.72 22.47 -3.27
CA TRP A 112 10.05 23.88 -3.15
C TRP A 112 10.12 24.29 -1.68
N LYS A 113 11.27 24.80 -1.23
CA LYS A 113 11.53 25.19 0.16
C LYS A 113 11.11 24.11 1.17
N ASP A 114 11.59 22.88 0.97
CA ASP A 114 11.30 21.70 1.80
C ASP A 114 9.82 21.29 1.89
N LYS A 115 8.97 21.87 1.04
CA LYS A 115 7.55 21.55 0.93
C LYS A 115 7.29 20.82 -0.38
N LYS A 116 6.31 19.91 -0.35
CA LYS A 116 5.89 19.12 -1.50
C LYS A 116 4.55 19.60 -2.01
N TYR A 117 4.40 19.63 -3.32
CA TYR A 117 3.19 20.09 -4.00
C TYR A 117 2.82 19.13 -5.13
N HIS A 118 1.53 18.96 -5.40
CA HIS A 118 1.11 18.49 -6.72
C HIS A 118 1.59 19.48 -7.78
N GLN A 119 1.93 19.00 -8.99
CA GLN A 119 2.30 19.88 -10.10
C GLN A 119 1.23 20.96 -10.37
N ALA A 120 -0.05 20.58 -10.34
CA ALA A 120 -1.17 21.51 -10.50
C ALA A 120 -1.32 22.51 -9.33
N CYS A 121 -0.94 22.12 -8.11
CA CYS A 121 -1.02 22.97 -6.93
C CYS A 121 0.14 23.96 -6.83
N PHE A 122 1.24 23.74 -7.56
CA PHE A 122 2.36 24.66 -7.64
C PHE A 122 2.10 25.75 -8.70
N SER A 123 1.06 26.56 -8.43
CA SER A 123 0.59 27.64 -9.30
C SER A 123 0.19 28.87 -8.51
N CYS A 124 0.15 30.03 -9.16
CA CYS A 124 -0.23 31.27 -8.53
C CYS A 124 -1.69 31.23 -8.05
N LYS A 125 -1.93 31.60 -6.79
CA LYS A 125 -3.27 31.70 -6.19
C LYS A 125 -4.21 32.60 -6.98
N ASN A 126 -3.69 33.71 -7.52
CA ASN A 126 -4.48 34.73 -8.20
C ASN A 126 -4.69 34.40 -9.69
N CYS A 127 -3.61 34.28 -10.47
CA CYS A 127 -3.71 34.07 -11.92
C CYS A 127 -3.72 32.60 -12.36
N ARG A 128 -3.54 31.65 -11.43
CA ARG A 128 -3.50 30.19 -11.68
C ARG A 128 -2.41 29.70 -12.64
N LYS A 129 -1.52 30.58 -13.11
CA LYS A 129 -0.37 30.19 -13.93
C LYS A 129 0.60 29.33 -13.11
N PRO A 130 1.11 28.22 -13.67
CA PRO A 130 2.20 27.47 -13.05
C PRO A 130 3.47 28.35 -13.00
N PHE A 131 4.36 28.04 -12.06
CA PHE A 131 5.62 28.77 -11.93
C PHE A 131 6.71 28.16 -12.83
N GLU A 132 7.28 28.97 -13.70
CA GLU A 132 8.48 28.62 -14.45
C GLU A 132 9.72 28.71 -13.56
N ASP A 133 10.68 27.80 -13.75
CA ASP A 133 11.93 27.73 -12.98
C ASP A 133 11.76 27.79 -11.45
N LEU A 134 10.64 27.29 -10.91
CA LEU A 134 10.32 27.33 -9.49
C LEU A 134 10.27 28.75 -8.88
N LYS A 135 10.05 29.79 -9.71
CA LYS A 135 9.96 31.20 -9.29
C LYS A 135 8.58 31.51 -8.71
N ALA A 136 8.42 31.20 -7.42
CA ALA A 136 7.23 31.51 -6.64
C ALA A 136 7.55 32.43 -5.45
N VAL A 137 6.60 33.28 -5.07
CA VAL A 137 6.64 34.05 -3.81
C VAL A 137 5.61 33.44 -2.86
N ALA A 138 6.01 33.09 -1.64
CA ALA A 138 5.07 32.61 -0.62
C ALA A 138 4.60 33.77 0.26
N HIS A 139 3.29 33.93 0.40
CA HIS A 139 2.66 34.93 1.24
C HIS A 139 1.35 34.36 1.81
N ASN A 140 1.14 34.45 3.13
CA ASN A 140 -0.06 33.97 3.82
C ASN A 140 -0.48 32.53 3.41
N ASP A 141 0.46 31.59 3.45
CA ASP A 141 0.28 30.18 3.05
C ASP A 141 -0.09 29.94 1.56
N TYR A 142 -0.13 30.98 0.75
CA TYR A 142 -0.38 30.89 -0.69
C TYR A 142 0.86 31.24 -1.51
N LEU A 143 0.88 30.74 -2.75
CA LEU A 143 1.94 31.00 -3.71
C LEU A 143 1.48 32.03 -4.73
N TYR A 144 2.35 32.98 -5.06
CA TYR A 144 2.09 34.08 -5.98
C TYR A 144 3.20 34.19 -7.02
N CYS A 145 2.84 34.62 -8.23
CA CYS A 145 3.86 35.08 -9.17
C CYS A 145 4.29 36.49 -8.75
N LYS A 146 5.46 36.92 -9.24
CA LYS A 146 6.02 38.23 -8.91
C LYS A 146 5.01 39.36 -9.18
N GLU A 147 4.40 39.36 -10.37
CA GLU A 147 3.42 40.36 -10.79
C GLU A 147 2.21 40.42 -9.83
N CYS A 148 1.57 39.28 -9.56
CA CYS A 148 0.41 39.23 -8.67
C CYS A 148 0.74 39.56 -7.22
N PHE A 149 1.98 39.32 -6.77
CA PHE A 149 2.40 39.68 -5.42
C PHE A 149 2.62 41.21 -5.29
N GLU A 150 3.25 41.82 -6.29
CA GLU A 150 3.46 43.27 -6.35
C GLU A 150 2.13 44.03 -6.46
N ASP A 151 1.17 43.52 -7.25
CA ASP A 151 -0.19 44.05 -7.33
C ASP A 151 -0.96 43.96 -5.99
N GLU A 152 -0.75 42.90 -5.21
CA GLU A 152 -1.40 42.73 -3.90
C GLU A 152 -0.77 43.68 -2.86
N ALA A 153 0.55 43.85 -2.87
CA ALA A 153 1.26 44.75 -1.97
C ALA A 153 0.88 46.23 -2.17
N THR A 154 0.69 46.65 -3.42
CA THR A 154 0.29 48.03 -3.75
C THR A 154 -1.17 48.32 -3.37
N ARG A 155 -2.08 47.34 -3.51
CA ARG A 155 -3.49 47.49 -3.09
C ARG A 155 -3.68 47.53 -1.57
N ASN A 156 -2.89 46.78 -0.81
CA ASN A 156 -2.98 46.77 0.66
C ASN A 156 -2.28 47.96 1.34
N ALA A 157 -1.55 48.78 0.56
CA ALA A 157 -0.90 50.00 1.04
C ALA A 157 -1.74 51.28 0.81
N SER A 158 -2.96 51.14 0.27
CA SER A 158 -3.90 52.24 -0.03
C SER A 158 -5.04 52.33 0.99
#